data_AF-G3HC40-F1
#
_entry.id   AF-G3HC40-F1
#
_cell.length_a   1.000
_cell.length_b   1.000
_cell.length_c   1.000
_cell.angle_alpha   90.00
_cell.angle_beta   90.00
_cell.angle_gamma   90.00
#
_symmetry.space_group_name_H-M   'P 1'
#
loop_
_entity.id
_entity.type
_entity.pdbx_description
1 polymer ?
#
loop_
_entity_poly.entity_id
_entity_poly.type
_entity_poly.pdbx_seq_one_letter_code
_entity_poly.pdbx_strand_id
1 'polypeptide(L)'
;MPVARSWVCRETYVTPRRPLEKSHLEQELKPIGEYGLRNKPEVWSVKFTLAKIRKAARELLTLDEKDPQRLIEGNALLDWGSHWGTG
;
A
#
# COMPACT_ATOMS: atom_id res chain seq x y z
N MET A 1 9.48 -15.50 36.28
CA MET A 1 9.50 -16.09 34.93
C MET A 1 9.54 -14.95 33.92
N PRO A 2 10.49 -14.87 32.98
CA PRO A 2 10.46 -13.82 31.96
C PRO A 2 9.41 -14.20 30.90
N VAL A 3 8.45 -13.31 30.65
CA VAL A 3 7.53 -13.43 29.51
C VAL A 3 8.32 -13.21 28.22
N ALA A 4 8.23 -14.14 27.27
CA ALA A 4 8.86 -13.98 25.97
C ALA A 4 8.27 -12.74 25.28
N ARG A 5 9.11 -11.72 25.04
CA ARG A 5 8.76 -10.61 24.14
C ARG A 5 8.66 -11.19 22.73
N SER A 6 7.45 -11.37 22.23
CA SER A 6 7.26 -11.68 20.81
C SER A 6 7.57 -10.43 19.99
N TRP A 7 8.67 -10.46 19.26
CA TRP A 7 9.00 -9.40 18.31
C TRP A 7 8.09 -9.54 17.09
N VAL A 8 7.24 -8.54 16.84
CA VAL A 8 6.42 -8.48 15.63
C VAL A 8 7.18 -7.70 14.56
N CYS A 9 7.76 -8.41 13.60
CA CYS A 9 8.30 -7.81 12.38
C CYS A 9 7.21 -7.77 11.28
N ARG A 10 7.16 -6.68 10.52
CA ARG A 10 6.25 -6.50 9.39
C ARG A 10 7.04 -6.26 8.12
N GLU A 11 6.62 -6.92 7.04
CA GLU A 11 7.17 -6.70 5.72
C GLU A 11 6.65 -5.39 5.14
N THR A 12 7.54 -4.57 4.58
CA THR A 12 7.26 -3.20 4.11
C THR A 12 7.21 -3.08 2.60
N TYR A 13 7.73 -4.06 1.85
CA TYR A 13 7.71 -4.07 0.38
C TYR A 13 7.68 -5.51 -0.14
N VAL A 14 7.29 -5.68 -1.40
CA VAL A 14 7.29 -6.97 -2.09
C VAL A 14 8.16 -6.86 -3.33
N THR A 15 8.99 -7.88 -3.57
CA THR A 15 9.84 -7.92 -4.76
C THR A 15 9.02 -8.27 -6.00
N PRO A 16 9.27 -7.60 -7.15
CA PRO A 16 8.55 -7.87 -8.38
C PRO A 16 8.87 -9.29 -8.88
N ARG A 17 7.83 -9.99 -9.39
CA ARG A 17 7.97 -11.37 -9.88
C ARG A 17 8.91 -11.51 -11.08
N ARG A 18 9.02 -10.48 -11.91
CA ARG A 18 9.85 -10.45 -13.12
C ARG A 18 10.83 -9.27 -13.05
N PRO A 19 12.07 -9.49 -12.56
CA PRO A 19 12.99 -8.38 -12.26
C PRO A 19 13.57 -7.65 -13.49
N LEU A 20 13.63 -8.30 -14.65
CA LEU A 20 14.38 -7.83 -15.83
C LEU A 20 13.48 -7.38 -17.00
N GLU A 21 12.19 -7.17 -16.76
CA GLU A 21 11.30 -6.62 -17.79
C GLU A 21 11.58 -5.11 -17.99
N LYS A 22 11.94 -4.74 -19.22
CA LYS A 22 12.29 -3.35 -19.58
C LYS A 22 11.18 -2.35 -19.23
N SER A 23 9.93 -2.70 -19.50
CA SER A 23 8.77 -1.86 -19.17
C SER A 23 8.64 -1.58 -17.67
N HIS A 24 8.93 -2.57 -16.81
CA HIS A 24 8.86 -2.40 -15.36
C HIS A 24 9.97 -1.47 -14.85
N LEU A 25 11.17 -1.61 -15.41
CA LEU A 25 12.31 -0.76 -15.08
C LEU A 25 12.06 0.70 -15.47
N GLU A 26 11.56 0.95 -16.69
CA GLU A 26 11.21 2.30 -17.15
C GLU A 26 10.13 2.95 -16.28
N GLN A 27 9.10 2.19 -15.89
CA GLN A 27 8.06 2.66 -14.97
C GLN A 27 8.57 2.96 -13.56
N GLU A 28 9.63 2.29 -13.10
CA GLU A 28 10.26 2.57 -11.80
C GLU A 28 11.23 3.74 -11.86
N LEU A 29 11.96 3.89 -12.97
CA LEU A 29 12.92 4.98 -13.18
C LEU A 29 12.24 6.35 -13.26
N LYS A 30 11.05 6.43 -13.87
CA LYS A 30 10.30 7.68 -14.00
C LYS A 30 10.00 8.37 -12.65
N PRO A 31 9.34 7.72 -11.66
CA PRO A 31 9.10 8.35 -10.36
C PRO A 31 10.39 8.58 -9.57
N ILE A 32 11.41 7.74 -9.74
CA ILE A 32 12.73 7.96 -9.11
C ILE A 32 13.32 9.30 -9.55
N GLY A 33 13.24 9.62 -10.84
CA GLY A 33 13.70 10.90 -11.39
C GLY A 33 12.81 12.09 -10.99
N GLU A 34 11.49 11.91 -11.00
CA GLU A 34 10.53 13.00 -10.70
C GLU A 34 10.51 13.40 -9.22
N TYR A 35 10.59 12.43 -8.31
CA TYR A 35 10.46 12.64 -6.86
C TYR A 35 11.80 12.55 -6.11
N GLY A 36 12.92 12.29 -6.81
CA GLY A 36 14.26 12.23 -6.22
C GLY A 36 14.46 11.07 -5.23
N LEU A 37 13.82 9.92 -5.48
CA LEU A 37 13.94 8.74 -4.60
C LEU A 37 15.36 8.15 -4.67
N ARG A 38 15.86 7.63 -3.55
CA ARG A 38 17.26 7.15 -3.50
C ARG A 38 17.39 5.75 -4.10
N ASN A 39 16.44 4.88 -3.78
CA ASN A 39 16.51 3.45 -4.10
C ASN A 39 15.16 2.86 -4.54
N LYS A 40 15.17 1.80 -5.36
CA LYS A 40 13.97 1.06 -5.81
C LYS A 40 13.05 0.51 -4.69
N PRO A 41 13.54 0.07 -3.53
CA PRO A 41 12.69 -0.36 -2.42
C PRO A 41 11.74 0.73 -1.90
N GLU A 42 12.08 2.01 -2.05
CA GLU A 42 11.18 3.12 -1.67
C GLU A 42 9.95 3.13 -2.58
N VAL A 43 10.16 2.99 -3.89
CA VAL A 43 9.08 2.83 -4.88
C VAL A 43 8.25 1.58 -4.55
N TRP A 44 8.89 0.46 -4.23
CA TRP A 44 8.18 -0.80 -3.92
C TRP A 44 7.37 -0.71 -2.63
N SER A 45 7.85 0.00 -1.61
CA SER A 45 7.14 0.24 -0.36
C SER A 45 5.87 1.08 -0.57
N VAL A 46 5.96 2.13 -1.40
CA VAL A 46 4.80 2.95 -1.77
C VAL A 46 3.79 2.13 -2.58
N LYS A 47 4.26 1.38 -3.59
CA LYS A 47 3.42 0.46 -4.38
C LYS A 47 2.72 -0.57 -3.48
N PHE A 48 3.42 -1.11 -2.49
CA PHE A 48 2.87 -2.09 -1.56
C PHE A 48 1.81 -1.49 -0.62
N THR A 49 2.05 -0.29 -0.10
CA THR A 49 1.06 0.44 0.70
C THR A 49 -0.20 0.73 -0.10
N LEU A 50 -0.06 1.23 -1.33
CA LEU A 50 -1.18 1.44 -2.25
C LEU A 50 -1.94 0.14 -2.56
N ALA A 51 -1.23 -0.97 -2.75
CA ALA A 51 -1.86 -2.26 -3.01
C ALA A 51 -2.72 -2.73 -1.83
N LYS A 52 -2.29 -2.51 -0.57
CA LYS A 52 -3.09 -2.85 0.62
C LYS A 52 -4.38 -2.04 0.67
N ILE A 53 -4.29 -0.73 0.43
CA ILE A 53 -5.44 0.17 0.46
C ILE A 53 -6.43 -0.19 -0.65
N ARG A 54 -5.94 -0.43 -1.87
CA ARG A 54 -6.78 -0.86 -3.00
C ARG A 54 -7.43 -2.22 -2.76
N LYS A 55 -6.75 -3.13 -2.07
CA LYS A 55 -7.31 -4.43 -1.70
C LYS A 55 -8.45 -4.26 -0.68
N ALA A 56 -8.23 -3.49 0.38
CA ALA A 56 -9.26 -3.18 1.37
C ALA A 56 -10.48 -2.52 0.70
N ALA A 57 -10.26 -1.53 -0.16
CA ALA A 57 -11.35 -0.89 -0.90
C ALA A 57 -12.14 -1.87 -1.79
N ARG A 58 -11.48 -2.81 -2.47
CA ARG A 58 -12.16 -3.84 -3.28
C ARG A 58 -13.01 -4.77 -2.43
N GLU A 59 -12.51 -5.18 -1.27
CA GLU A 59 -13.28 -6.01 -0.34
C GLU A 59 -14.53 -5.25 0.11
N LEU A 60 -14.39 -4.00 0.55
CA LEU A 60 -15.51 -3.17 0.99
C LEU A 60 -16.56 -2.88 -0.09
N LEU A 61 -16.15 -2.74 -1.35
CA LEU A 61 -17.06 -2.53 -2.48
C LEU A 61 -17.90 -3.77 -2.83
N THR A 62 -17.48 -4.96 -2.40
CA THR A 62 -18.28 -6.19 -2.62
C THR A 62 -19.36 -6.41 -1.57
N LEU A 63 -19.28 -5.74 -0.41
CA LEU A 63 -20.30 -5.78 0.63
C LEU A 63 -21.47 -4.85 0.29
N ASP A 64 -22.64 -5.09 0.90
CA ASP A 64 -23.82 -4.27 0.70
C ASP A 64 -23.62 -2.87 1.29
N GLU A 65 -24.33 -1.87 0.75
CA GLU A 65 -24.17 -0.48 1.15
C GLU A 65 -24.55 -0.21 2.61
N LYS A 66 -25.34 -1.09 3.22
CA LYS A 66 -25.83 -0.97 4.59
C LYS A 66 -25.01 -1.79 5.60
N ASP A 67 -23.98 -2.51 5.15
CA ASP A 67 -23.16 -3.29 6.07
C ASP A 67 -22.35 -2.36 7.00
N PRO A 68 -22.39 -2.61 8.33
CA PRO A 68 -21.71 -1.74 9.29
C PRO A 68 -20.19 -1.71 9.09
N GLN A 69 -19.59 -2.79 8.58
CA GLN A 69 -18.16 -2.84 8.24
C GLN A 69 -17.82 -1.88 7.10
N ARG A 70 -18.66 -1.81 6.07
CA ARG A 70 -18.46 -0.89 4.94
C ARG A 70 -18.56 0.57 5.37
N LEU A 71 -19.51 0.89 6.25
CA LEU A 71 -19.67 2.24 6.79
C LEU A 71 -18.46 2.67 7.63
N ILE A 72 -17.98 1.82 8.53
CA ILE A 72 -16.88 2.17 9.44
C ILE A 72 -15.54 2.20 8.70
N GLU A 73 -15.19 1.11 8.03
CA GLU A 73 -13.89 0.97 7.36
C GLU A 73 -13.82 1.80 6.08
N GLY A 74 -14.94 1.96 5.38
CA GLY A 74 -15.05 2.83 4.20
C GLY A 74 -14.86 4.30 4.54
N ASN A 75 -15.54 4.80 5.59
CA ASN A 75 -15.35 6.19 6.03
C ASN A 75 -13.92 6.42 6.51
N ALA A 76 -13.33 5.48 7.26
CA ALA A 76 -11.94 5.59 7.70
C ALA A 76 -10.95 5.65 6.52
N LEU A 77 -11.21 4.90 5.43
CA LEU A 77 -10.40 4.96 4.21
C LEU A 77 -10.54 6.30 3.47
N LEU A 78 -11.74 6.88 3.43
CA LEU A 78 -12.00 8.17 2.80
C LEU A 78 -11.40 9.33 3.60
N ASP A 79 -11.52 9.30 4.93
CA ASP A 79 -10.92 10.28 5.83
C ASP A 79 -9.39 10.24 5.72
N TRP A 80 -8.82 9.03 5.65
CA TRP A 80 -7.40 8.84 5.40
C TRP A 80 -7.00 9.48 4.05
N GLY A 81 -7.69 9.17 2.95
CA GLY A 81 -7.38 9.76 1.64
C GLY A 81 -7.49 11.30 1.64
N SER A 82 -8.46 11.85 2.35
CA SER A 82 -8.68 13.30 2.47
C SER A 82 -7.57 13.98 3.26
N HIS A 83 -7.10 13.36 4.36
CA HIS A 83 -5.99 13.87 5.16
C HIS A 83 -4.68 13.95 4.37
N TRP A 84 -4.41 12.96 3.51
CA TRP A 84 -3.18 12.91 2.69
C TRP A 84 -3.30 13.67 1.36
N GLY A 85 -4.43 14.34 1.10
CA GLY A 85 -4.61 15.18 -0.08
C GLY A 85 -4.56 14.42 -1.39
N THR A 86 -4.91 13.13 -1.40
CA THR A 86 -5.10 12.35 -2.63
C THR A 86 -6.49 12.65 -3.20
N GLY A 87 -6.65 13.84 -3.79
CA GLY A 87 -7.87 14.32 -4.45
C GLY A 87 -7.63 14.71 -5.90
#